data_AF-A0A821CL13-F1
#
_entry.id   AF-A0A821CL13-F1
#
_cell.length_a   1.000
_cell.length_b   1.000
_cell.length_c   1.000
_cell.angle_alpha   90.00
_cell.angle_beta   90.00
_cell.angle_gamma   90.00
#
_symmetry.space_group_name_H-M   'P 1'
#
loop_
_entity.id
_entity.type
_entity.pdbx_description
1 polymer ?
#
loop_
_entity_poly.entity_id
_entity_poly.type
_entity_poly.pdbx_seq_one_letter_code
_entity_poly.pdbx_strand_id
1 'polypeptide(L)'
;MFGTGMGYTALSRVRTLEGLFLIDLHSDKFYCNDKIDGVISQMKQMKKKENILKQSYESINILFHNIEGLKNNFNVFTNHYITQKADLICLTQTWIKDNHDKETCNINGYKVIHKSGLSSFIAGHTVNSENRGGIAIYFRETLSIKEIVSNKILNFGQITFEIENFNITIIVCYRSLEQSKIDFLTNLTNSIQEIGIEKRIFLIGNFNENTLTKKSKPIEKQLNLLGFINIFKNSTTT
;
A
#
# COMPACT_ATOMS: atom_id res chain seq x y z
N MET A 1 20.81 -19.44 -6.90
CA MET A 1 21.79 -18.78 -7.78
C MET A 1 21.85 -17.31 -7.38
N PHE A 2 23.00 -16.79 -6.94
CA PHE A 2 23.06 -15.38 -6.54
C PHE A 2 23.09 -14.47 -7.78
N GLY A 3 22.07 -13.63 -7.96
CA GLY A 3 22.04 -12.62 -9.01
C GLY A 3 23.10 -11.53 -8.79
N THR A 4 23.44 -10.82 -9.86
CA THR A 4 24.32 -9.63 -9.83
C THR A 4 23.90 -8.63 -8.77
N GLY A 5 24.86 -8.19 -7.94
CA GLY A 5 24.64 -7.20 -6.88
C GLY A 5 24.14 -7.76 -5.53
N MET A 6 23.67 -9.02 -5.48
CA MET A 6 23.19 -9.60 -4.21
C MET A 6 24.33 -9.85 -3.21
N GLY A 7 25.55 -10.12 -3.70
CA GLY A 7 26.75 -10.19 -2.85
C GLY A 7 27.06 -8.86 -2.17
N TYR A 8 26.97 -7.74 -2.90
CA TYR A 8 27.17 -6.40 -2.34
C TYR A 8 26.14 -6.09 -1.25
N THR A 9 24.86 -6.36 -1.50
CA THR A 9 23.79 -6.16 -0.51
C THR A 9 23.95 -7.05 0.73
N ALA A 10 24.38 -8.30 0.56
CA ALA A 10 24.63 -9.20 1.68
C ALA A 10 25.81 -8.71 2.53
N LEU A 11 26.91 -8.32 1.89
CA LEU A 11 28.10 -7.79 2.57
C LEU A 11 27.83 -6.44 3.25
N SER A 12 27.05 -5.54 2.63
CA SER A 12 26.74 -4.22 3.20
C SER A 12 25.83 -4.27 4.42
N ARG A 13 25.23 -5.43 4.72
CA ARG A 13 24.36 -5.63 5.90
C ARG A 13 25.11 -6.17 7.11
N VAL A 14 26.31 -6.69 6.91
CA VAL A 14 27.16 -7.16 8.00
C VAL A 14 27.72 -5.94 8.74
N ARG A 15 27.55 -5.91 10.06
CA ARG A 15 27.90 -4.76 10.91
C ARG A 15 29.26 -4.89 11.59
N THR A 16 29.83 -6.09 11.65
CA THR A 16 31.12 -6.38 12.29
C THR A 16 31.87 -7.46 11.50
N LEU A 17 33.20 -7.43 11.55
CA LEU A 17 34.02 -8.39 10.80
C LEU A 17 33.82 -9.83 11.31
N GLU A 18 33.63 -9.98 12.61
CA GLU A 18 33.38 -11.25 13.29
C GLU A 18 32.05 -11.88 12.90
N GLY A 19 31.12 -11.09 12.37
CA GLY A 19 29.82 -11.57 11.87
C GLY A 19 29.86 -12.02 10.40
N LEU A 20 30.99 -11.89 9.71
CA LEU A 20 31.12 -12.25 8.30
C LEU A 20 31.73 -13.65 8.15
N PHE A 21 30.91 -14.60 7.72
CA PHE A 21 31.36 -15.95 7.37
C PHE A 21 31.11 -16.21 5.88
N LEU A 22 32.19 -16.36 5.10
CA LEU A 22 32.14 -16.67 3.67
C LEU A 22 32.62 -18.12 3.48
N ILE A 23 31.68 -19.06 3.51
CA ILE A 23 31.98 -20.50 3.57
C ILE A 23 32.18 -21.09 2.16
N ASP A 24 31.38 -20.67 1.18
CA ASP A 24 31.43 -21.15 -0.22
C ASP A 24 31.67 -19.98 -1.19
N LEU A 25 32.86 -19.38 -1.13
CA LEU A 25 33.19 -18.19 -1.91
C LEU A 25 33.48 -18.53 -3.38
N HIS A 26 32.51 -18.27 -4.25
CA HIS A 26 32.71 -18.29 -5.70
C HIS A 26 33.30 -16.95 -6.18
N SER A 27 34.63 -16.86 -6.27
CA SER A 27 35.35 -15.61 -6.58
C SER A 27 34.94 -14.97 -7.91
N ASP A 28 34.55 -15.77 -8.90
CA ASP A 28 34.02 -15.31 -10.20
C ASP A 28 32.69 -14.54 -10.10
N LYS A 29 32.01 -14.61 -8.95
CA LYS A 29 30.78 -13.85 -8.65
C LYS A 29 31.04 -12.50 -7.98
N PHE A 30 32.28 -12.22 -7.58
CA PHE A 30 32.70 -10.94 -7.01
C PHE A 30 33.46 -10.16 -8.06
N TYR A 31 32.75 -9.29 -8.77
CA TYR A 31 33.34 -8.44 -9.78
C TYR A 31 32.81 -7.02 -9.66
N CYS A 32 33.67 -6.05 -10.02
CA CYS A 32 33.24 -4.68 -10.19
C CYS A 32 32.53 -4.58 -11.55
N ASN A 33 31.30 -4.06 -11.56
CA ASN A 33 30.65 -3.75 -12.83
C ASN A 33 31.17 -2.39 -13.29
N ASP A 34 31.87 -2.32 -14.42
CA ASP A 34 32.46 -1.08 -14.95
C ASP A 34 31.42 0.03 -15.22
N LYS A 35 30.13 -0.32 -15.27
CA LYS A 35 29.03 0.65 -15.38
C LYS A 35 28.68 1.32 -14.05
N ILE A 36 29.21 0.85 -12.92
CA ILE A 36 28.87 1.35 -11.58
C ILE A 36 29.25 2.82 -11.43
N ASP A 37 30.38 3.26 -11.98
CA ASP A 37 30.83 4.66 -11.91
C ASP A 37 29.90 5.60 -12.67
N GLY A 38 29.35 5.14 -13.80
CA GLY A 38 28.32 5.85 -14.55
C GLY A 38 27.04 5.99 -13.75
N VAL A 39 26.59 4.91 -13.10
CA VAL A 39 25.38 4.91 -12.24
C VAL A 39 25.58 5.78 -11.00
N ILE A 40 26.73 5.70 -10.33
CA ILE A 40 27.07 6.53 -9.16
C ILE A 40 27.11 8.01 -9.55
N SER A 41 27.67 8.33 -10.71
CA SER A 41 27.69 9.71 -11.23
C SER A 41 26.28 10.23 -11.51
N GLN A 42 25.37 9.39 -12.02
CA GLN A 42 23.96 9.74 -12.19
C GLN A 42 23.24 9.91 -10.84
N MET A 43 23.55 9.09 -9.83
CA MET A 43 22.97 9.23 -8.48
C MET A 43 23.35 10.58 -7.85
N LYS A 44 24.60 11.02 -8.01
CA LYS A 44 25.07 12.35 -7.55
C LYS A 44 24.34 13.51 -8.25
N GLN A 45 23.81 13.27 -9.44
CA GLN A 45 23.04 14.25 -10.21
C GLN A 45 21.53 14.21 -9.91
N MET A 46 21.06 13.32 -9.01
CA MET A 46 19.66 13.33 -8.61
C MET A 46 19.32 14.65 -7.92
N LYS A 47 18.72 15.55 -8.70
CA LYS A 47 18.19 16.80 -8.21
C LYS A 47 17.09 16.50 -7.19
N LYS A 48 17.02 17.34 -6.15
CA LYS A 48 15.90 17.36 -5.23
C LYS A 48 14.63 17.54 -6.06
N LYS A 49 13.80 16.49 -6.15
CA LYS A 49 12.50 16.60 -6.83
C LYS A 49 11.70 17.68 -6.11
N GLU A 50 10.98 18.48 -6.88
CA GLU A 50 10.00 19.41 -6.33
C GLU A 50 9.04 18.66 -5.39
N ASN A 51 8.56 19.33 -4.34
CA ASN A 51 7.59 18.71 -3.45
C ASN A 51 6.38 18.27 -4.28
N ILE A 52 6.14 16.96 -4.31
CA ILE A 52 5.01 16.36 -5.05
C ILE A 52 3.68 16.78 -4.42
N LEU A 53 3.70 17.13 -3.13
CA LEU A 53 2.53 17.49 -2.36
C LEU A 53 2.31 19.01 -2.38
N LYS A 54 1.10 19.42 -2.74
CA LYS A 54 0.68 20.83 -2.76
C LYS A 54 -0.02 21.14 -1.45
N GLN A 55 0.46 22.15 -0.73
CA GLN A 55 -0.28 22.71 0.40
C GLN A 55 -1.23 23.76 -0.14
N SER A 56 -2.47 23.36 -0.44
CA SER A 56 -3.56 24.24 -0.86
C SER A 56 -4.88 23.71 -0.32
N TYR A 57 -5.80 24.62 0.04
CA TYR A 57 -7.16 24.28 0.44
C TYR A 57 -8.00 23.70 -0.71
N GLU A 58 -7.56 23.88 -1.96
CA GLU A 58 -8.24 23.38 -3.17
C GLU A 58 -7.81 21.95 -3.56
N SER A 59 -6.86 21.37 -2.84
CA SER A 59 -6.32 20.04 -3.13
C SER A 59 -6.25 19.18 -1.90
N ILE A 60 -6.37 17.87 -2.09
CA ILE A 60 -6.13 16.89 -1.03
C ILE A 60 -4.94 16.01 -1.40
N ASN A 61 -4.00 15.85 -0.46
CA ASN A 61 -2.85 14.99 -0.60
C ASN A 61 -3.17 13.61 -0.04
N ILE A 62 -3.25 12.60 -0.92
CA ILE A 62 -3.55 11.22 -0.55
C ILE A 62 -2.28 10.38 -0.65
N LEU A 63 -1.86 9.79 0.46
CA LEU A 63 -0.79 8.79 0.54
C LEU A 63 -1.42 7.40 0.60
N PHE A 64 -1.04 6.51 -0.31
CA PHE A 64 -1.35 5.08 -0.20
C PHE A 64 -0.07 4.29 0.02
N HIS A 65 -0.09 3.34 0.95
CA HIS A 65 1.04 2.45 1.18
C HIS A 65 0.62 1.07 1.69
N ASN A 66 1.29 0.04 1.19
CA ASN A 66 1.23 -1.30 1.77
C ASN A 66 2.33 -1.38 2.84
N ILE A 67 1.97 -1.27 4.12
CA ILE A 67 2.94 -1.06 5.22
C ILE A 67 3.55 -2.36 5.76
N GLU A 68 2.95 -3.51 5.44
CA GLU A 68 3.43 -4.84 5.85
C GLU A 68 3.81 -4.91 7.34
N GLY A 69 2.82 -4.59 8.19
CA GLY A 69 2.97 -4.53 9.64
C GLY A 69 3.22 -3.11 10.14
N LEU A 70 2.16 -2.41 10.54
CA LEU A 70 2.25 -1.02 10.95
C LEU A 70 3.14 -0.86 12.19
N LYS A 71 2.95 -1.69 13.22
CA LYS A 71 3.66 -1.57 14.50
C LYS A 71 5.18 -1.59 14.34
N ASN A 72 5.69 -2.51 13.52
CA ASN A 72 7.13 -2.65 13.29
C ASN A 72 7.72 -1.50 12.47
N ASN A 73 6.90 -0.91 11.59
CA ASN A 73 7.32 0.14 10.66
C ASN A 73 6.93 1.56 11.10
N PHE A 74 6.23 1.71 12.24
CA PHE A 74 5.55 2.94 12.63
C PHE A 74 6.50 4.15 12.74
N ASN A 75 7.65 3.97 13.40
CA ASN A 75 8.62 5.05 13.59
C ASN A 75 9.25 5.51 12.27
N VAL A 76 9.57 4.58 11.38
CA VAL A 76 10.14 4.94 10.07
C VAL A 76 9.07 5.62 9.21
N PHE A 77 7.85 5.08 9.24
CA PHE A 77 6.71 5.58 8.49
C PHE A 77 6.32 7.02 8.89
N THR A 78 6.18 7.31 10.18
CA THR A 78 5.75 8.62 10.68
C THR A 78 6.83 9.70 10.57
N ASN A 79 8.10 9.31 10.59
CA ASN A 79 9.21 10.23 10.36
C ASN A 79 9.42 10.57 8.88
N HIS A 80 8.77 9.87 7.95
CA HIS A 80 8.89 10.14 6.53
C HIS A 80 8.16 11.44 6.12
N TYR A 81 8.84 12.30 5.36
CA TYR A 81 8.33 13.64 5.02
C TYR A 81 6.99 13.62 4.25
N ILE A 82 6.74 12.58 3.44
CA ILE A 82 5.47 12.42 2.71
C ILE A 82 4.33 12.15 3.69
N THR A 83 4.55 11.29 4.69
CA THR A 83 3.56 10.97 5.73
C THR A 83 3.17 12.23 6.48
N GLN A 84 4.15 13.04 6.87
CA GLN A 84 3.91 14.29 7.61
C GLN A 84 3.15 15.36 6.82
N LYS A 85 3.09 15.24 5.49
CA LYS A 85 2.44 16.20 4.59
C LYS A 85 1.15 15.70 3.95
N ALA A 86 0.82 14.42 4.10
CA ALA A 86 -0.41 13.85 3.55
C ALA A 86 -1.62 14.35 4.34
N ASP A 87 -2.73 14.66 3.67
CA ASP A 87 -3.99 14.99 4.34
C ASP A 87 -4.76 13.72 4.69
N LEU A 88 -4.63 12.71 3.84
CA LEU A 88 -5.23 11.39 3.96
C LEU A 88 -4.17 10.32 3.71
N ILE A 89 -4.09 9.32 4.59
CA ILE A 89 -3.14 8.23 4.54
C ILE A 89 -3.93 6.92 4.56
N CYS A 90 -3.81 6.13 3.51
CA CYS A 90 -4.47 4.87 3.30
C CYS A 90 -3.45 3.73 3.40
N LEU A 91 -3.50 2.95 4.48
CA LEU A 91 -2.58 1.84 4.71
C LEU A 91 -3.27 0.49 4.51
N THR A 92 -2.58 -0.43 3.84
CA THR A 92 -2.98 -1.85 3.74
C THR A 92 -1.92 -2.74 4.36
N GLN A 93 -2.31 -3.97 4.74
CA GLN A 93 -1.49 -4.91 5.51
C GLN A 93 -0.97 -4.32 6.82
N THR A 94 -1.86 -3.68 7.57
CA THR A 94 -1.52 -3.08 8.88
C THR A 94 -1.16 -4.12 9.93
N TRP A 95 -1.74 -5.31 9.85
CA TRP A 95 -1.61 -6.43 10.81
C TRP A 95 -2.06 -6.06 12.24
N ILE A 96 -2.85 -5.00 12.37
CA ILE A 96 -3.45 -4.57 13.65
C ILE A 96 -4.70 -5.42 13.92
N LYS A 97 -4.88 -5.81 15.18
CA LYS A 97 -5.99 -6.64 15.64
C LYS A 97 -7.10 -5.78 16.23
N ASP A 98 -8.35 -6.28 16.24
CA ASP A 98 -9.49 -5.49 16.73
C ASP A 98 -9.41 -5.18 18.24
N ASN A 99 -8.75 -6.04 19.02
CA ASN A 99 -8.72 -5.98 20.49
C ASN A 99 -7.42 -5.38 21.07
N HIS A 100 -6.43 -5.03 20.25
CA HIS A 100 -5.13 -4.54 20.73
C HIS A 100 -4.50 -3.53 19.76
N ASP A 101 -3.71 -2.59 20.29
CA ASP A 101 -2.82 -1.67 19.57
C ASP A 101 -3.41 -0.39 18.94
N LYS A 102 -4.65 0.03 19.28
CA LYS A 102 -5.13 1.38 18.87
C LYS A 102 -4.32 2.52 19.47
N GLU A 103 -3.77 2.35 20.67
CA GLU A 103 -3.01 3.41 21.35
C GLU A 103 -1.57 3.55 20.83
N THR A 104 -0.95 2.47 20.34
CA THR A 104 0.48 2.46 19.99
C THR A 104 0.79 2.98 18.59
N CYS A 105 -0.23 3.13 17.73
CA CYS A 105 -0.07 3.55 16.33
C CYS A 105 -0.87 4.83 16.01
N ASN A 106 -0.85 5.83 16.89
CA ASN A 106 -1.53 7.12 16.67
C ASN A 106 -0.59 8.17 16.09
N ILE A 107 -1.05 8.86 15.04
CA ILE A 107 -0.30 9.95 14.40
C ILE A 107 -0.90 11.28 14.88
N ASN A 108 -0.09 12.14 15.50
CA ASN A 108 -0.55 13.42 16.04
C ASN A 108 -1.22 14.28 14.96
N GLY A 109 -2.42 14.81 15.26
CA GLY A 109 -3.23 15.62 14.34
C GLY A 109 -4.01 14.82 13.31
N TYR A 110 -4.08 13.49 13.46
CA TYR A 110 -4.89 12.61 12.63
C TYR A 110 -5.87 11.80 13.47
N LYS A 111 -7.07 11.60 12.93
CA LYS A 111 -8.01 10.56 13.36
C LYS A 111 -7.73 9.28 12.56
N VAL A 112 -8.10 8.13 13.13
CA VAL A 112 -7.90 6.82 12.49
C VAL A 112 -9.19 6.01 12.43
N ILE A 113 -9.48 5.44 11.25
CA ILE A 113 -10.45 4.36 11.06
C ILE A 113 -9.66 3.10 10.73
N HIS A 114 -9.99 1.98 11.38
CA HIS A 114 -9.27 0.72 11.19
C HIS A 114 -10.24 -0.44 11.06
N LYS A 115 -9.90 -1.35 10.14
CA LYS A 115 -10.54 -2.65 9.96
C LYS A 115 -9.48 -3.73 9.92
N SER A 116 -9.54 -4.69 10.85
CA SER A 116 -8.60 -5.80 10.87
C SER A 116 -8.73 -6.71 9.64
N GLY A 117 -7.69 -7.47 9.35
CA GLY A 117 -7.78 -8.55 8.36
C GLY A 117 -8.87 -9.56 8.70
N LEU A 118 -8.94 -9.96 9.98
CA LEU A 118 -9.88 -10.98 10.47
C LEU A 118 -11.35 -10.58 10.30
N SER A 119 -11.70 -9.34 10.64
CA SER A 119 -13.08 -8.81 10.54
C SER A 119 -13.56 -8.62 9.09
N SER A 120 -12.67 -8.78 8.11
CA SER A 120 -12.99 -8.64 6.69
C SER A 120 -13.56 -9.91 6.05
N PHE A 121 -13.51 -11.05 6.75
CA PHE A 121 -13.94 -12.36 6.25
C PHE A 121 -14.92 -13.05 7.20
N ILE A 122 -15.79 -13.90 6.65
CA ILE A 122 -16.64 -14.80 7.43
C ILE A 122 -15.75 -15.78 8.23
N ALA A 123 -16.19 -16.19 9.42
CA ALA A 123 -15.49 -17.19 10.23
C ALA A 123 -15.21 -18.47 9.44
N GLY A 124 -13.98 -18.99 9.52
CA GLY A 124 -13.56 -20.21 8.82
C GLY A 124 -13.07 -20.02 7.37
N HIS A 125 -13.03 -18.78 6.84
CA HIS A 125 -12.44 -18.52 5.53
C HIS A 125 -10.93 -18.83 5.54
N THR A 126 -10.41 -19.60 4.57
CA THR A 126 -9.02 -20.11 4.57
C THR A 126 -7.93 -19.03 4.54
N VAL A 127 -8.26 -17.83 4.06
CA VAL A 127 -7.36 -16.67 4.03
C VAL A 127 -7.07 -16.11 5.45
N ASN A 128 -7.79 -16.55 6.49
CA ASN A 128 -7.65 -16.10 7.89
C ASN A 128 -6.47 -16.71 8.68
N SER A 129 -5.75 -17.70 8.16
CA SER A 129 -4.85 -18.51 9.01
C SER A 129 -3.64 -17.77 9.57
N GLU A 130 -3.16 -16.70 8.93
CA GLU A 130 -1.92 -16.01 9.33
C GLU A 130 -2.14 -14.66 10.04
N ASN A 131 -3.39 -14.20 10.22
CA ASN A 131 -3.69 -12.90 10.85
C ASN A 131 -2.99 -11.71 10.17
N ARG A 132 -2.70 -11.84 8.87
CA ARG A 132 -2.12 -10.82 8.00
C ARG A 132 -3.23 -10.06 7.27
N GLY A 133 -2.93 -8.87 6.74
CA GLY A 133 -3.90 -7.95 6.13
C GLY A 133 -4.31 -6.79 7.04
N GLY A 134 -5.54 -6.30 6.88
CA GLY A 134 -6.05 -5.13 7.59
C GLY A 134 -5.79 -3.79 6.87
N ILE A 135 -6.63 -2.82 7.16
CA ILE A 135 -6.62 -1.48 6.56
C ILE A 135 -6.73 -0.44 7.66
N ALA A 136 -5.90 0.60 7.61
CA ALA A 136 -6.01 1.78 8.47
C ALA A 136 -6.01 3.03 7.62
N ILE A 137 -6.96 3.93 7.90
CA ILE A 137 -7.09 5.23 7.25
C ILE A 137 -6.80 6.30 8.31
N TYR A 138 -5.70 7.03 8.14
CA TYR A 138 -5.43 8.23 8.93
C TYR A 138 -5.82 9.46 8.13
N PHE A 139 -6.56 10.37 8.74
CA PHE A 139 -6.96 11.63 8.11
C PHE A 139 -6.81 12.79 9.08
N ARG A 140 -6.41 13.95 8.55
CA ARG A 140 -6.29 15.18 9.35
C ARG A 140 -7.59 15.46 10.09
N GLU A 141 -7.49 15.90 11.33
CA GLU A 141 -8.68 16.26 12.15
C GLU A 141 -9.56 17.34 11.50
N THR A 142 -8.97 18.16 10.65
CA THR A 142 -9.63 19.22 9.87
C THR A 142 -10.41 18.71 8.65
N LEU A 143 -10.22 17.45 8.24
CA LEU A 143 -11.00 16.85 7.16
C LEU A 143 -12.33 16.34 7.67
N SER A 144 -13.42 16.76 7.03
CA SER A 144 -14.74 16.15 7.25
C SER A 144 -14.85 14.86 6.46
N ILE A 145 -14.88 13.74 7.19
CA ILE A 145 -14.98 12.39 6.62
C ILE A 145 -16.23 11.71 7.16
N LYS A 146 -17.00 11.14 6.25
CA LYS A 146 -18.16 10.29 6.56
C LYS A 146 -17.87 8.85 6.14
N GLU A 147 -17.68 7.96 7.10
CA GLU A 147 -17.53 6.52 6.80
C GLU A 147 -18.83 5.94 6.23
N ILE A 148 -18.71 5.16 5.17
CA ILE A 148 -19.81 4.43 4.54
C ILE A 148 -19.66 2.96 4.93
N VAL A 149 -20.38 2.56 5.97
CA VAL A 149 -20.34 1.19 6.50
C VAL A 149 -21.25 0.30 5.67
N SER A 150 -20.69 -0.77 5.10
CA SER A 150 -21.50 -1.84 4.50
C SER A 150 -22.00 -2.79 5.59
N ASN A 151 -23.29 -3.13 5.54
CA ASN A 151 -23.89 -4.12 6.44
C ASN A 151 -23.54 -5.58 6.05
N LYS A 152 -22.82 -5.77 4.94
CA LYS A 152 -22.44 -7.09 4.42
C LYS A 152 -20.96 -7.37 4.68
N ILE A 153 -20.65 -8.62 5.00
CA ILE A 153 -19.27 -9.09 5.00
C ILE A 153 -18.86 -9.28 3.53
N LEU A 154 -17.95 -8.44 3.06
CA LEU A 154 -17.50 -8.43 1.66
C LEU A 154 -16.48 -9.53 1.34
N ASN A 155 -15.98 -10.26 2.34
CA ASN A 155 -14.93 -11.27 2.20
C ASN A 155 -13.66 -10.70 1.51
N PHE A 156 -13.33 -9.43 1.74
CA PHE A 156 -12.04 -8.81 1.44
C PHE A 156 -11.89 -7.54 2.30
N GLY A 157 -10.65 -7.05 2.44
CA GLY A 157 -10.38 -5.83 3.18
C GLY A 157 -10.90 -4.62 2.42
N GLN A 158 -11.86 -3.89 3.00
CA GLN A 158 -12.36 -2.63 2.45
C GLN A 158 -12.76 -1.64 3.56
N ILE A 159 -12.41 -0.37 3.37
CA ILE A 159 -12.98 0.78 4.06
C ILE A 159 -13.44 1.78 2.99
N THR A 160 -14.66 2.28 3.11
CA THR A 160 -15.24 3.27 2.21
C THR A 160 -15.62 4.51 3.00
N PHE A 161 -15.31 5.69 2.47
CA PHE A 161 -15.69 6.95 3.11
C PHE A 161 -15.83 8.08 2.08
N GLU A 162 -16.59 9.10 2.44
CA GLU A 162 -16.77 10.31 1.67
C GLU A 162 -15.98 11.45 2.30
N ILE A 163 -15.26 12.20 1.47
CA ILE A 163 -14.63 13.46 1.87
C ILE A 163 -15.60 14.58 1.48
N GLU A 164 -16.39 15.05 2.44
CA GLU A 164 -17.56 15.89 2.18
C GLU A 164 -17.18 17.18 1.43
N ASN A 165 -16.10 17.85 1.85
CA ASN A 165 -15.66 19.11 1.26
C ASN A 165 -15.22 18.99 -0.22
N PHE A 166 -14.89 17.79 -0.67
CA PHE A 166 -14.46 17.54 -2.05
C PHE A 166 -15.51 16.81 -2.89
N ASN A 167 -16.61 16.34 -2.26
CA ASN A 167 -17.60 15.47 -2.89
C ASN A 167 -16.95 14.28 -3.63
N ILE A 168 -16.03 13.60 -2.93
CA ILE A 168 -15.31 12.43 -3.43
C ILE A 168 -15.56 11.26 -2.50
N THR A 169 -15.93 10.10 -3.06
CA THR A 169 -15.94 8.82 -2.34
C THR A 169 -14.62 8.10 -2.55
N ILE A 170 -13.96 7.71 -1.45
CA ILE A 170 -12.75 6.88 -1.48
C ILE A 170 -13.12 5.46 -1.09
N ILE A 171 -12.69 4.50 -1.90
CA ILE A 171 -12.74 3.07 -1.56
C ILE A 171 -11.30 2.61 -1.41
N VAL A 172 -10.90 2.23 -0.20
CA VAL A 172 -9.59 1.63 0.06
C VAL A 172 -9.78 0.14 0.23
N CYS A 173 -9.10 -0.66 -0.59
CA CYS A 173 -9.21 -2.12 -0.48
C CYS A 173 -7.89 -2.87 -0.68
N TYR A 174 -7.88 -4.10 -0.18
CA TYR A 174 -6.75 -5.02 -0.25
C TYR A 174 -7.24 -6.41 -0.67
N ARG A 175 -6.61 -6.98 -1.70
CA ARG A 175 -6.80 -8.37 -2.12
C ARG A 175 -5.57 -9.18 -1.76
N SER A 176 -5.71 -10.22 -0.94
CA SER A 176 -4.60 -11.13 -0.64
C SER A 176 -4.20 -11.97 -1.86
N LEU A 177 -2.97 -12.49 -1.90
CA LEU A 177 -2.52 -13.37 -3.00
C LEU A 177 -3.31 -14.67 -3.05
N GLU A 178 -3.72 -15.17 -1.89
CA GLU A 178 -4.48 -16.41 -1.69
C GLU A 178 -5.95 -16.26 -2.08
N GLN A 179 -6.45 -15.02 -2.19
CA GLN A 179 -7.85 -14.75 -2.52
C GLN A 179 -8.11 -14.91 -4.02
N SER A 180 -9.18 -15.62 -4.37
CA SER A 180 -9.69 -15.71 -5.74
C SER A 180 -9.94 -14.34 -6.35
N LYS A 181 -9.41 -14.10 -7.56
CA LYS A 181 -9.67 -12.87 -8.32
C LYS A 181 -11.15 -12.74 -8.68
N ILE A 182 -11.83 -13.85 -8.95
CA ILE A 182 -13.25 -13.86 -9.35
C ILE A 182 -14.11 -13.40 -8.17
N ASP A 183 -13.92 -13.99 -6.99
CA ASP A 183 -14.69 -13.64 -5.80
C ASP A 183 -14.45 -12.20 -5.38
N PHE A 184 -13.18 -11.77 -5.42
CA PHE A 184 -12.82 -10.36 -5.18
C PHE A 184 -13.55 -9.41 -6.13
N LEU A 185 -13.57 -9.72 -7.43
CA LEU A 185 -14.23 -8.85 -8.43
C LEU A 185 -15.74 -8.81 -8.29
N THR A 186 -16.37 -9.94 -7.98
CA THR A 186 -17.81 -9.99 -7.71
C THR A 186 -18.15 -9.11 -6.51
N ASN A 187 -17.43 -9.25 -5.40
CA ASN A 187 -17.72 -8.49 -4.18
C ASN A 187 -17.37 -7.00 -4.33
N LEU A 188 -16.28 -6.67 -5.03
CA LEU A 188 -15.92 -5.29 -5.33
C LEU A 188 -16.96 -4.62 -6.24
N THR A 189 -17.42 -5.32 -7.29
CA THR A 189 -18.45 -4.80 -8.20
C THR A 189 -19.75 -4.53 -7.45
N ASN A 190 -20.19 -5.47 -6.60
CA ASN A 190 -21.38 -5.29 -5.77
C ASN A 190 -21.22 -4.08 -4.83
N SER A 191 -20.04 -3.92 -4.19
CA SER A 191 -19.80 -2.78 -3.32
C SER A 191 -19.81 -1.44 -4.07
N ILE A 192 -19.29 -1.39 -5.30
CA ILE A 192 -19.31 -0.18 -6.12
C ILE A 192 -20.75 0.16 -6.53
N GLN A 193 -21.55 -0.85 -6.90
CA GLN A 193 -22.95 -0.66 -7.24
C GLN A 193 -23.79 -0.16 -6.06
N GLU A 194 -23.53 -0.65 -4.84
CA GLU A 194 -24.18 -0.17 -3.61
C GLU A 194 -23.85 1.30 -3.30
N ILE A 195 -22.66 1.77 -3.69
CA ILE A 195 -22.22 3.16 -3.49
C ILE A 195 -22.87 4.10 -4.51
N GLY A 196 -23.16 3.60 -5.71
CA GLY A 196 -23.62 4.39 -6.87
C GLY A 196 -22.46 4.74 -7.79
N ILE A 197 -22.46 4.17 -9.01
CA ILE A 197 -21.42 4.38 -10.03
C ILE A 197 -21.36 5.82 -10.55
N GLU A 198 -22.42 6.60 -10.33
CA GLU A 198 -22.52 8.02 -10.68
C GLU A 198 -21.72 8.91 -9.73
N LYS A 199 -21.29 8.40 -8.57
CA LYS A 199 -20.44 9.15 -7.64
C LYS A 199 -19.03 9.31 -8.20
N ARG A 200 -18.35 10.37 -7.77
CA ARG A 200 -16.92 10.55 -8.02
C ARG A 200 -16.12 9.63 -7.10
N ILE A 201 -15.78 8.44 -7.60
CA ILE A 201 -15.10 7.39 -6.82
C ILE A 201 -13.60 7.36 -7.13
N PHE A 202 -12.77 7.39 -6.08
CA PHE A 202 -11.38 6.97 -6.15
C PHE A 202 -11.21 5.61 -5.49
N LEU A 203 -10.93 4.60 -6.31
CA LEU A 203 -10.60 3.25 -5.86
C LEU A 203 -9.08 3.13 -5.70
N ILE A 204 -8.63 2.85 -4.48
CA ILE A 204 -7.21 2.80 -4.11
C ILE A 204 -6.94 1.46 -3.41
N GLY A 205 -5.90 0.75 -3.81
CA GLY A 205 -5.62 -0.52 -3.18
C GLY A 205 -4.42 -1.27 -3.72
N ASN A 206 -4.04 -2.32 -3.00
CA ASN A 206 -3.14 -3.35 -3.50
C ASN A 206 -3.98 -4.56 -3.90
N PHE A 207 -4.14 -4.75 -5.22
CA PHE A 207 -4.89 -5.86 -5.80
C PHE A 207 -4.04 -7.09 -6.08
N ASN A 208 -2.72 -7.04 -5.80
CA ASN A 208 -1.79 -8.12 -6.11
C ASN A 208 -1.94 -8.64 -7.55
N GLU A 209 -2.27 -7.76 -8.50
CA GLU A 209 -2.35 -8.06 -9.94
C GLU A 209 -1.20 -7.37 -10.66
N ASN A 210 -0.38 -8.16 -11.36
CA ASN A 210 0.76 -7.64 -12.07
C ASN A 210 0.33 -6.98 -13.39
N THR A 211 0.27 -5.64 -13.37
CA THR A 211 -0.10 -4.79 -14.51
C THR A 211 0.99 -4.70 -15.60
N LEU A 212 2.23 -5.13 -15.32
CA LEU A 212 3.35 -5.12 -16.27
C LEU A 212 3.40 -6.38 -17.15
N THR A 213 2.62 -7.41 -16.82
CA THR A 213 2.61 -8.64 -17.61
C THR A 213 1.73 -8.53 -18.84
N LYS A 214 2.10 -9.24 -19.91
CA LYS A 214 1.23 -9.46 -21.09
C LYS A 214 0.08 -10.44 -20.81
N LYS A 215 0.02 -11.03 -19.61
CA LYS A 215 -1.03 -11.97 -19.21
C LYS A 215 -2.37 -11.24 -19.04
N SER A 216 -3.46 -12.01 -18.93
CA SER A 216 -4.78 -11.45 -18.65
C SER A 216 -4.77 -10.64 -17.35
N LYS A 217 -5.38 -9.45 -17.41
CA LYS A 217 -5.54 -8.50 -16.31
C LYS A 217 -7.04 -8.36 -15.98
N PRO A 218 -7.66 -9.39 -15.40
CA PRO A 218 -9.10 -9.40 -15.15
C PRO A 218 -9.55 -8.23 -14.26
N ILE A 219 -8.74 -7.79 -13.30
CA ILE A 219 -9.12 -6.70 -12.41
C ILE A 219 -9.13 -5.37 -13.16
N GLU A 220 -8.04 -5.08 -13.89
CA GLU A 220 -7.99 -3.87 -14.74
C GLU A 220 -9.12 -3.85 -15.77
N LYS A 221 -9.40 -4.97 -16.43
CA LYS A 221 -10.48 -5.09 -17.42
C LYS A 221 -11.85 -4.82 -16.80
N GLN A 222 -12.16 -5.43 -15.67
CA GLN A 222 -13.46 -5.25 -15.01
C GLN A 222 -13.66 -3.82 -14.52
N LEU A 223 -12.64 -3.20 -13.95
CA LEU A 223 -12.69 -1.81 -13.52
C LEU A 223 -12.91 -0.85 -14.69
N ASN A 224 -12.25 -1.09 -15.83
CA ASN A 224 -12.48 -0.31 -17.05
C ASN A 224 -13.91 -0.46 -17.58
N LEU A 225 -14.51 -1.65 -17.50
CA LEU A 225 -15.92 -1.88 -17.88
C LEU A 225 -16.89 -1.12 -16.97
N LEU A 226 -16.52 -0.92 -15.69
CA LEU A 226 -17.26 -0.11 -14.73
C LEU A 226 -16.98 1.41 -14.88
N GLY A 227 -16.17 1.82 -15.86
CA GLY A 227 -15.86 3.23 -16.14
C GLY A 227 -14.68 3.81 -15.36
N PHE A 228 -13.95 3.00 -14.59
CA PHE A 228 -12.73 3.46 -13.92
C PHE A 228 -11.58 3.65 -14.90
N ILE A 229 -10.72 4.62 -14.60
CA ILE A 229 -9.50 4.89 -15.36
C ILE A 229 -8.31 4.72 -14.43
N ASN A 230 -7.33 3.91 -14.84
CA ASN A 230 -6.10 3.76 -14.09
C ASN A 230 -5.23 5.03 -14.20
N ILE A 231 -4.96 5.67 -13.05
CA ILE A 231 -4.18 6.91 -12.95
C ILE A 231 -2.67 6.62 -13.05
N PHE A 232 -2.22 5.42 -12.67
CA PHE A 232 -0.81 5.03 -12.73
C PHE A 232 -0.51 4.29 -14.03
N LYS A 233 0.07 5.02 -15.00
CA LYS A 233 0.53 4.45 -16.28
C LYS A 233 1.95 3.89 -16.24
N ASN A 234 2.74 4.31 -15.25
CA ASN A 234 4.12 3.88 -15.03
C ASN A 234 4.21 3.01 -13.77
N SER A 235 5.21 2.15 -13.69
CA SER A 235 5.49 1.36 -12.49
C SER A 235 5.60 2.27 -11.26
N THR A 236 4.83 1.97 -10.22
CA THR A 236 4.96 2.63 -8.91
C THR A 236 6.33 2.35 -8.33
N THR A 237 6.95 3.34 -7.69
CA THR A 237 8.24 3.17 -7.02
C THR A 237 8.07 2.18 -5.86
N THR A 238 8.79 1.06 -5.90
CA THR A 238 8.93 0.10 -4.81
C THR A 238 9.86 0.64 -3.73
#